data_AF-A0A4T0VJ90-F1
#
_entry.id   AF-A0A4T0VJ90-F1
#
_cell.length_a   1.000
_cell.length_b   1.000
_cell.length_c   1.000
_cell.angle_alpha   90.00
_cell.angle_beta   90.00
_cell.angle_gamma   90.00
#
_symmetry.space_group_name_H-M   'P 1'
#
loop_
_entity.id
_entity.type
_entity.pdbx_description
1 polymer ?
#
loop_
_entity_poly.entity_id
_entity_poly.type
_entity_poly.pdbx_seq_one_letter_code
_entity_poly.pdbx_strand_id
1 'polypeptide(L)'
;MINPGLQGNAQCVLLVSAGRLPGCTGWLAFDTINPSIKVLAPWRLPEFYQRFQGRNDLIDYAAEKGIPVTSTKAKPYSMDDNFTHCSYEAGMLEDMWANTVSPLKAPDVPLDITIHFEKGLPVKVITPEQTSFDEPTSTSRVLFWMLEFASFVNDEIRLHLYKGSVYVLGRISEEKLNSEEDASMDSLTNFDSSETSGFITIYALRLKKASTYRTEAGIKF
;
A
#
# COMPACT_ATOMS: atom_id res chain seq x y z
N MET A 1 5.66 23.35 12.95
CA MET A 1 5.20 24.05 14.17
C MET A 1 3.68 23.88 14.28
N ILE A 2 3.21 23.02 15.19
CA ILE A 2 1.78 22.92 15.52
C ILE A 2 1.47 24.07 16.47
N ASN A 3 0.47 24.91 16.13
CA ASN A 3 0.09 26.07 16.93
C ASN A 3 -0.39 25.62 18.33
N PRO A 4 0.31 25.97 19.44
CA PRO A 4 -0.04 25.50 20.78
C PRO A 4 -1.35 26.11 21.34
N GLY A 5 -1.93 27.09 20.65
CA GLY A 5 -3.10 27.85 21.12
C GLY A 5 -4.47 27.22 20.85
N LEU A 6 -4.55 26.05 20.21
CA LEU A 6 -5.81 25.34 19.96
C LEU A 6 -5.95 24.12 20.91
N GLN A 7 -5.98 24.36 22.22
CA GLN A 7 -6.56 23.37 23.14
C GLN A 7 -8.09 23.50 23.09
N GLY A 8 -8.68 23.00 22.00
CA GLY A 8 -10.12 22.91 21.89
C GLY A 8 -10.67 21.82 22.82
N ASN A 9 -11.52 22.17 23.78
CA ASN A 9 -12.33 21.24 24.57
C ASN A 9 -13.47 20.62 23.73
N ALA A 10 -13.16 20.12 22.53
CA ALA A 10 -14.15 19.56 21.63
C ALA A 10 -14.72 18.26 22.24
N GLN A 11 -16.02 18.29 22.55
CA GLN A 11 -16.74 17.12 23.08
C GLN A 11 -17.23 16.18 21.97
N CYS A 12 -17.11 16.60 20.71
CA CYS A 12 -17.56 15.84 19.55
C CYS A 12 -16.62 16.00 18.35
N VAL A 13 -16.62 14.98 17.49
CA VAL A 13 -15.95 14.98 16.19
C VAL A 13 -16.96 14.64 15.10
N LEU A 14 -16.92 15.40 14.00
CA LEU A 14 -17.76 15.17 12.84
C LEU A 14 -17.04 14.27 11.83
N LEU A 15 -17.65 13.12 11.50
CA LEU A 15 -17.16 12.19 10.49
C LEU A 15 -18.10 12.20 9.28
N VAL A 16 -17.61 12.67 8.13
CA VAL A 16 -18.43 12.91 6.93
C VAL A 16 -18.44 11.76 5.92
N SER A 17 -17.82 10.61 6.23
CA SER A 17 -17.79 9.45 5.32
C SER A 17 -19.20 8.90 5.04
N ALA A 18 -19.54 8.66 3.76
CA ALA A 18 -20.87 8.24 3.31
C ALA A 18 -21.17 6.73 3.45
N GLY A 19 -20.41 5.99 4.27
CA GLY A 19 -20.55 4.54 4.39
C GLY A 19 -21.88 4.09 5.00
N ARG A 20 -22.73 3.44 4.21
CA ARG A 20 -23.88 2.61 4.68
C ARG A 20 -23.44 1.29 5.34
N LEU A 21 -22.15 0.98 5.32
CA LEU A 21 -21.58 -0.23 5.92
C LEU A 21 -21.09 0.04 7.37
N PRO A 22 -21.18 -0.95 8.27
CA PRO A 22 -20.51 -0.87 9.57
C PRO A 22 -18.98 -0.83 9.36
N GLY A 23 -18.26 0.11 9.98
CA GLY A 23 -16.79 0.11 9.98
C GLY A 23 -16.09 1.31 9.33
N CYS A 24 -16.58 2.54 9.51
CA CYS A 24 -15.76 3.71 9.19
C CYS A 24 -14.49 3.67 10.05
N THR A 25 -13.31 3.49 9.43
CA THR A 25 -12.01 3.42 10.10
C THR A 25 -11.78 4.57 11.08
N GLY A 26 -12.25 5.77 10.72
CA GLY A 26 -12.18 6.95 11.58
C GLY A 26 -12.94 6.80 12.91
N TRP A 27 -14.10 6.12 12.94
CA TRP A 27 -14.84 5.91 14.19
C TRP A 27 -14.05 5.06 15.19
N LEU A 28 -13.50 3.92 14.72
CA LEU A 28 -12.71 3.02 15.56
C LEU A 28 -11.45 3.71 16.10
N ALA A 29 -10.82 4.56 15.28
CA ALA A 29 -9.65 5.32 15.70
C ALA A 29 -9.99 6.29 16.85
N PHE A 30 -11.08 7.05 16.74
CA PHE A 30 -11.50 7.97 17.81
C PHE A 30 -11.92 7.23 19.08
N ASP A 31 -12.67 6.13 18.95
CA ASP A 31 -13.08 5.31 20.10
C ASP A 31 -11.86 4.73 20.85
N THR A 32 -10.84 4.30 20.12
CA THR A 32 -9.60 3.76 20.71
C THR A 32 -8.75 4.83 21.38
N ILE A 33 -8.62 6.01 20.76
CA ILE A 33 -7.76 7.10 21.26
C ILE A 33 -8.42 7.85 22.42
N ASN A 34 -9.73 8.12 22.32
CA ASN A 34 -10.50 8.80 23.35
C ASN A 34 -11.99 8.42 23.26
N PRO A 35 -12.45 7.40 24.01
CA PRO A 35 -13.83 6.93 23.96
C PRO A 35 -14.84 7.94 24.52
N SER A 36 -14.38 9.01 25.19
CA SER A 36 -15.27 10.08 25.69
C SER A 36 -15.73 11.04 24.58
N ILE A 37 -15.08 11.03 23.41
CA ILE A 37 -15.45 11.88 22.28
C ILE A 37 -16.69 11.30 21.61
N LYS A 38 -17.73 12.13 21.44
CA LYS A 38 -18.91 11.74 20.66
C LYS A 38 -18.64 11.88 19.17
N VAL A 39 -18.78 10.78 18.43
CA VAL A 39 -18.65 10.81 16.96
C VAL A 39 -20.02 11.09 16.33
N LEU A 40 -20.12 12.18 15.58
CA LEU A 40 -21.29 12.52 14.77
C LEU A 40 -21.04 12.10 13.32
N ALA A 41 -21.87 11.21 12.78
CA ALA A 41 -21.77 10.75 11.39
C ALA A 41 -23.10 11.04 10.65
N PRO A 42 -23.25 12.21 9.99
CA PRO A 42 -24.52 12.64 9.42
C PRO A 42 -25.16 11.62 8.47
N TRP A 43 -24.36 10.96 7.63
CA TRP A 43 -24.87 9.93 6.71
C TRP A 43 -25.44 8.67 7.39
N ARG A 44 -25.31 8.55 8.72
CA ARG A 44 -25.95 7.50 9.54
C ARG A 44 -27.18 7.99 10.29
N LEU A 45 -27.45 9.30 10.30
CA LEU A 45 -28.60 9.90 10.97
C LEU A 45 -29.82 9.88 10.04
N PRO A 46 -30.95 9.23 10.43
CA PRO A 46 -32.17 9.18 9.63
C PRO A 46 -32.62 10.53 9.10
N GLU A 47 -32.63 11.54 9.95
CA GLU A 47 -33.03 12.91 9.61
C GLU A 47 -32.17 13.53 8.51
N PHE A 48 -30.90 13.12 8.37
CA PHE A 48 -29.98 13.66 7.37
C PHE A 48 -30.10 12.92 6.04
N TYR A 49 -29.96 11.58 6.03
CA TYR A 49 -30.00 10.83 4.77
C TYR A 49 -31.41 10.72 4.18
N GLN A 50 -32.48 10.94 4.97
CA GLN A 50 -33.83 11.08 4.42
C GLN A 50 -34.03 12.43 3.74
N ARG A 51 -33.42 13.49 4.29
CA ARG A 51 -33.47 14.85 3.73
C ARG A 51 -32.60 15.02 2.49
N PHE A 52 -31.40 14.44 2.50
CA PHE A 52 -30.43 14.53 1.41
C PHE A 52 -30.24 13.15 0.79
N GLN A 53 -30.89 12.90 -0.35
CA GLN A 53 -30.81 11.62 -1.07
C GLN A 53 -29.54 11.49 -1.91
N GLY A 54 -28.76 12.57 -2.04
CA GLY A 54 -27.47 12.52 -2.71
C GLY A 54 -26.79 13.86 -2.85
N ARG A 55 -25.76 13.88 -3.71
CA ARG A 55 -24.90 15.04 -3.95
C ARG A 55 -25.64 16.26 -4.48
N ASN A 56 -26.65 16.07 -5.34
CA ASN A 56 -27.40 17.19 -5.92
C ASN A 56 -28.15 17.99 -4.85
N ASP A 57 -28.84 17.32 -3.94
CA ASP A 57 -29.57 17.97 -2.84
C ASP A 57 -28.63 18.78 -1.94
N LEU A 58 -27.39 18.29 -1.74
CA LEU A 58 -26.37 19.01 -0.96
C LEU A 58 -25.83 20.24 -1.69
N ILE A 59 -25.67 20.17 -3.01
CA ILE A 59 -25.26 21.33 -3.82
C ILE A 59 -26.37 22.39 -3.81
N ASP A 60 -27.63 21.98 -3.95
CA ASP A 60 -28.77 22.88 -3.96
C ASP A 60 -28.94 23.54 -2.57
N TYR A 61 -28.77 22.78 -1.48
CA TYR A 61 -28.75 23.32 -0.12
C TYR A 61 -27.59 24.29 0.12
N ALA A 62 -26.39 23.98 -0.38
CA ALA A 62 -25.24 24.88 -0.30
C ALA A 62 -25.51 26.20 -1.04
N ALA A 63 -26.11 26.14 -2.23
CA ALA A 63 -26.51 27.32 -2.98
C ALA A 63 -27.57 28.15 -2.24
N GLU A 64 -28.61 27.52 -1.68
CA GLU A 64 -29.64 28.18 -0.87
C GLU A 64 -29.06 28.90 0.35
N LYS A 65 -28.05 28.31 0.99
CA LYS A 65 -27.38 28.87 2.17
C LYS A 65 -26.19 29.77 1.85
N GLY A 66 -25.89 29.99 0.57
CA GLY A 66 -24.74 30.79 0.15
C GLY A 66 -23.38 30.19 0.56
N ILE A 67 -23.29 28.87 0.71
CA ILE A 67 -22.06 28.15 1.03
C ILE A 67 -21.28 27.93 -0.27
N PRO A 68 -20.07 28.48 -0.41
CA PRO A 68 -19.26 28.27 -1.60
C PRO A 68 -18.79 26.82 -1.68
N VAL A 69 -19.09 26.14 -2.80
CA VAL A 69 -18.65 24.76 -3.06
C VAL A 69 -17.91 24.69 -4.39
N THR A 70 -16.79 23.95 -4.41
CA THR A 70 -15.99 23.70 -5.63
C THR A 70 -16.54 22.55 -6.47
N SER A 71 -17.45 21.76 -5.89
CA SER A 71 -18.05 20.57 -6.50
C SER A 71 -19.08 20.92 -7.57
N THR A 72 -18.72 20.75 -8.83
CA THR A 72 -19.65 20.90 -9.98
C THR A 72 -20.38 19.60 -10.28
N LYS A 73 -21.59 19.66 -10.87
CA LYS A 73 -22.34 18.49 -11.37
C LYS A 73 -21.62 17.72 -12.49
N ALA A 74 -20.58 18.31 -13.10
CA ALA A 74 -19.87 17.78 -14.27
C ALA A 74 -18.85 16.66 -13.97
N LYS A 75 -18.35 16.52 -12.73
CA LYS A 75 -17.45 15.42 -12.35
C LYS A 75 -18.23 14.34 -11.61
N PRO A 76 -18.60 13.23 -12.27
CA PRO A 76 -19.49 12.22 -11.70
C PRO A 76 -18.81 11.32 -10.66
N TYR A 77 -17.49 11.44 -10.49
CA TYR A 77 -16.69 10.65 -9.58
C TYR A 77 -16.28 11.40 -8.31
N SER A 78 -16.00 10.64 -7.26
CA SER A 78 -15.34 11.08 -6.03
C SER A 78 -13.83 10.90 -6.18
N MET A 79 -13.05 11.76 -5.51
CA MET A 79 -11.58 11.73 -5.54
C MET A 79 -11.07 11.92 -4.12
N ASP A 80 -10.16 11.05 -3.67
CA ASP A 80 -9.43 11.19 -2.41
C ASP A 80 -7.93 11.15 -2.72
N ASP A 81 -7.28 12.30 -2.59
CA ASP A 81 -5.88 12.51 -2.96
C ASP A 81 -5.06 12.84 -1.71
N ASN A 82 -3.97 12.11 -1.54
CA ASN A 82 -3.00 12.30 -0.47
C ASN A 82 -1.59 12.04 -1.01
N PHE A 83 -0.57 12.27 -0.17
CA PHE A 83 0.83 12.13 -0.58
C PHE A 83 1.18 10.76 -1.18
N THR A 84 0.50 9.70 -0.76
CA THR A 84 0.81 8.32 -1.18
C THR A 84 0.09 7.90 -2.46
N HIS A 85 -1.14 8.37 -2.68
CA HIS A 85 -1.96 7.99 -3.82
C HIS A 85 -3.14 8.93 -4.01
N CYS A 86 -3.73 8.87 -5.20
CA CYS A 86 -5.04 9.41 -5.49
C CYS A 86 -5.99 8.25 -5.83
N SER A 87 -7.11 8.15 -5.12
CA SER A 87 -8.18 7.19 -5.43
C SER A 87 -9.34 7.90 -6.10
N TYR A 88 -10.07 7.15 -6.93
CA TYR A 88 -11.25 7.63 -7.63
C TYR A 88 -12.34 6.56 -7.58
N GLU A 89 -13.56 6.98 -7.26
CA GLU A 89 -14.67 6.06 -7.06
C GLU A 89 -15.98 6.66 -7.55
N ALA A 90 -16.92 5.77 -7.90
CA ALA A 90 -18.27 6.09 -8.37
C ALA A 90 -18.33 6.88 -9.70
N GLY A 91 -19.49 6.81 -10.38
CA GLY A 91 -19.71 7.52 -11.63
C GLY A 91 -18.88 6.99 -12.81
N MET A 92 -18.72 7.83 -13.84
CA MET A 92 -17.92 7.52 -15.03
C MET A 92 -16.45 7.87 -14.78
N LEU A 93 -15.56 6.94 -15.09
CA LEU A 93 -14.13 6.99 -14.77
C LEU A 93 -13.29 7.17 -16.04
N GLU A 94 -13.25 8.41 -16.54
CA GLU A 94 -12.46 8.78 -17.72
C GLU A 94 -11.35 9.78 -17.31
N ASP A 95 -10.19 9.71 -17.97
CA ASP A 95 -9.04 10.62 -17.79
C ASP A 95 -8.49 10.76 -16.34
N MET A 96 -8.19 9.62 -15.72
CA MET A 96 -7.81 9.51 -14.30
C MET A 96 -6.31 9.72 -14.01
N TRP A 97 -5.70 10.72 -14.63
CA TRP A 97 -4.24 10.94 -14.60
C TRP A 97 -3.85 12.18 -13.76
N ALA A 98 -4.17 12.22 -12.45
CA ALA A 98 -3.77 13.35 -11.61
C ALA A 98 -2.29 13.33 -11.23
N ASN A 99 -1.81 12.20 -10.70
CA ASN A 99 -0.45 12.09 -10.14
C ASN A 99 0.52 11.38 -11.08
N THR A 100 0.03 10.89 -12.22
CA THR A 100 0.81 10.16 -13.22
C THR A 100 0.43 10.61 -14.62
N VAL A 101 1.30 10.36 -15.59
CA VAL A 101 0.98 10.56 -17.01
C VAL A 101 0.55 9.23 -17.64
N SER A 102 -0.31 9.31 -18.66
CA SER A 102 -0.64 8.13 -19.48
C SER A 102 0.65 7.47 -20.00
N PRO A 103 0.78 6.13 -19.96
CA PRO A 103 1.94 5.43 -20.53
C PRO A 103 2.23 5.78 -21.98
N LEU A 104 1.19 6.13 -22.76
CA LEU A 104 1.33 6.55 -24.16
C LEU A 104 2.00 7.92 -24.31
N LYS A 105 1.94 8.77 -23.27
CA LYS A 105 2.54 10.11 -23.21
C LYS A 105 3.80 10.16 -22.34
N ALA A 106 4.14 9.07 -21.66
CA ALA A 106 5.36 9.00 -20.85
C ALA A 106 6.62 9.12 -21.73
N PRO A 107 7.74 9.64 -21.21
CA PRO A 107 8.99 9.76 -21.96
C PRO A 107 9.48 8.44 -22.58
N ASP A 108 10.14 8.52 -23.73
CA ASP A 108 10.80 7.38 -24.39
C ASP A 108 12.19 7.09 -23.81
N VAL A 109 12.72 8.00 -23.00
CA VAL A 109 13.96 7.77 -22.26
C VAL A 109 13.58 7.23 -20.87
N PRO A 110 14.09 6.05 -20.48
CA PRO A 110 13.83 5.50 -19.16
C PRO A 110 14.58 6.27 -18.08
N LEU A 111 14.07 6.19 -16.85
CA LEU A 111 14.69 6.78 -15.68
C LEU A 111 15.23 5.67 -14.77
N ASP A 112 16.55 5.59 -14.67
CA ASP A 112 17.22 4.73 -13.70
C ASP A 112 17.26 5.41 -12.34
N ILE A 113 16.81 4.70 -11.30
CA ILE A 113 16.90 5.17 -9.92
C ILE A 113 17.52 4.09 -9.05
N THR A 114 18.12 4.51 -7.94
CA THR A 114 18.63 3.61 -6.92
C THR A 114 18.03 3.98 -5.57
N ILE A 115 17.48 2.99 -4.87
CA ILE A 115 16.89 3.17 -3.54
C ILE A 115 17.73 2.39 -2.54
N HIS A 116 18.14 3.06 -1.47
CA HIS A 116 18.82 2.42 -0.34
C HIS A 116 17.86 2.23 0.82
N PHE A 117 17.93 1.04 1.41
CA PHE A 117 17.16 0.65 2.59
C PHE A 117 18.09 0.48 3.79
N GLU A 118 17.65 0.95 4.95
CA GLU A 118 18.22 0.60 6.24
C GLU A 118 17.10 0.06 7.12
N LYS A 119 17.27 -1.14 7.67
CA LYS A 119 16.26 -1.81 8.52
C LYS A 119 14.87 -1.85 7.85
N GLY A 120 14.87 -2.06 6.53
CA GLY A 120 13.68 -2.13 5.67
C GLY A 120 12.95 -0.82 5.45
N LEU A 121 13.51 0.31 5.90
CA LEU A 121 13.00 1.65 5.58
C LEU A 121 13.82 2.27 4.45
N PRO A 122 13.20 2.88 3.43
CA PRO A 122 13.94 3.63 2.43
C PRO A 122 14.53 4.88 3.10
N VAL A 123 15.85 5.05 3.01
CA VAL A 123 16.58 6.18 3.64
C VAL A 123 17.20 7.13 2.63
N LYS A 124 17.36 6.67 1.38
CA LYS A 124 18.00 7.44 0.32
C LYS A 124 17.51 7.00 -1.06
N VAL A 125 17.30 7.98 -1.93
CA VAL A 125 17.01 7.76 -3.35
C VAL A 125 18.02 8.55 -4.18
N ILE A 126 18.60 7.90 -5.18
CA ILE A 126 19.49 8.50 -6.16
C ILE A 126 18.81 8.44 -7.53
N THR A 127 18.74 9.59 -8.19
CA THR A 127 18.36 9.74 -9.60
C THR A 127 19.55 10.33 -10.38
N PRO A 128 19.52 10.36 -11.71
CA PRO A 128 20.59 10.97 -12.51
C PRO A 128 20.78 12.47 -12.22
N GLU A 129 19.75 13.13 -11.69
CA GLU A 129 19.71 14.58 -11.48
C GLU A 129 19.94 14.97 -10.01
N GLN A 130 19.50 14.12 -9.06
CA GLN A 130 19.49 14.47 -7.65
C GLN A 130 19.66 13.24 -6.75
N THR A 131 20.20 13.47 -5.56
CA THR A 131 20.10 12.53 -4.43
C THR A 131 19.25 13.15 -3.33
N SER A 132 18.27 12.40 -2.82
CA SER A 132 17.41 12.79 -1.69
C SER A 132 17.58 11.81 -0.53
N PHE A 133 17.42 12.31 0.69
CA PHE A 133 17.51 11.56 1.94
C PHE A 133 16.24 11.78 2.76
N ASP A 134 15.75 10.72 3.38
CA ASP A 134 14.67 10.79 4.34
C ASP A 134 15.13 10.24 5.69
N GLU A 135 14.76 10.93 6.78
CA GLU A 135 14.99 10.46 8.13
C GLU A 135 13.88 9.47 8.54
N PRO A 136 14.21 8.28 9.07
CA PRO A 136 13.21 7.31 9.47
C PRO A 136 12.41 7.82 10.68
N THR A 137 11.12 8.13 10.48
CA THR A 137 10.19 8.47 11.57
C THR A 137 9.77 7.24 12.38
N SER A 138 9.64 7.39 13.70
CA SER A 138 9.32 6.27 14.61
C SER A 138 7.87 5.78 14.48
N THR A 139 7.66 4.48 14.68
CA THR A 139 6.35 3.84 14.47
C THR A 139 5.98 2.84 15.57
N SER A 140 4.68 2.54 15.68
CA SER A 140 3.99 1.92 16.83
C SER A 140 4.10 0.38 16.92
N ARG A 141 3.68 -0.19 18.06
CA ARG A 141 3.97 -1.56 18.54
C ARG A 141 3.50 -2.74 17.68
N VAL A 142 2.52 -2.61 16.78
CA VAL A 142 2.18 -3.69 15.82
C VAL A 142 3.22 -3.77 14.70
N LEU A 143 3.87 -2.65 14.40
CA LEU A 143 5.00 -2.59 13.49
C LEU A 143 6.25 -3.25 14.08
N PHE A 144 6.31 -3.51 15.40
CA PHE A 144 7.52 -4.02 16.05
C PHE A 144 8.01 -5.35 15.47
N TRP A 145 7.12 -6.33 15.28
CA TRP A 145 7.49 -7.63 14.69
C TRP A 145 7.86 -7.52 13.21
N MET A 146 7.18 -6.63 12.46
CA MET A 146 7.54 -6.36 11.06
C MET A 146 8.91 -5.67 10.97
N LEU A 147 9.20 -4.75 11.89
CA LEU A 147 10.49 -4.06 12.00
C LEU A 147 11.60 -5.02 12.43
N GLU A 148 11.30 -6.05 13.23
CA GLU A 148 12.30 -7.05 13.62
C GLU A 148 12.77 -7.88 12.41
N PHE A 149 11.86 -8.41 11.60
CA PHE A 149 12.24 -9.08 10.34
C PHE A 149 12.88 -8.11 9.33
N ALA A 150 12.36 -6.89 9.26
CA ALA A 150 12.91 -5.86 8.38
C ALA A 150 14.28 -5.34 8.85
N SER A 151 14.71 -5.60 10.09
CA SER A 151 15.98 -5.10 10.63
C SER A 151 17.21 -5.61 9.86
N PHE A 152 17.08 -6.77 9.22
CA PHE A 152 18.08 -7.38 8.36
C PHE A 152 17.94 -6.97 6.88
N VAL A 153 17.16 -5.93 6.57
CA VAL A 153 16.98 -5.46 5.18
C VAL A 153 17.79 -4.19 5.00
N ASN A 154 19.05 -4.37 4.62
CA ASN A 154 20.03 -3.32 4.37
C ASN A 154 20.55 -3.46 2.93
N ASP A 155 19.77 -2.91 1.99
CA ASP A 155 19.89 -3.21 0.57
C ASP A 155 19.99 -1.93 -0.27
N GLU A 156 20.76 -2.02 -1.35
CA GLU A 156 20.68 -1.11 -2.48
C GLU A 156 19.94 -1.80 -3.63
N ILE A 157 18.84 -1.20 -4.09
CA ILE A 157 18.04 -1.73 -5.19
C ILE A 157 18.07 -0.75 -6.36
N ARG A 158 18.53 -1.23 -7.51
CA ARG A 158 18.55 -0.46 -8.77
C ARG A 158 17.31 -0.78 -9.58
N LEU A 159 16.58 0.26 -9.95
CA LEU A 159 15.31 0.19 -10.64
C LEU A 159 15.36 0.98 -11.95
N HIS A 160 14.59 0.52 -12.92
CA HIS A 160 14.40 1.15 -14.22
C HIS A 160 12.93 1.49 -14.37
N LEU A 161 12.61 2.78 -14.47
CA LEU A 161 11.25 3.27 -14.64
C LEU A 161 11.01 3.58 -16.12
N TYR A 162 10.06 2.87 -16.74
CA TYR A 162 9.78 3.03 -18.15
C TYR A 162 8.31 2.77 -18.48
N LYS A 163 7.67 3.74 -19.16
CA LYS A 163 6.29 3.63 -19.68
C LYS A 163 5.27 3.08 -18.65
N GLY A 164 5.33 3.58 -17.42
CA GLY A 164 4.43 3.17 -16.33
C GLY A 164 4.77 1.83 -15.68
N SER A 165 5.92 1.24 -16.03
CA SER A 165 6.44 0.01 -15.44
C SER A 165 7.69 0.28 -14.61
N VAL A 166 7.93 -0.60 -13.64
CA VAL A 166 9.13 -0.62 -12.79
C VAL A 166 9.82 -1.95 -13.01
N TYR A 167 11.09 -1.92 -13.41
CA TYR A 167 11.91 -3.12 -13.57
C TYR A 167 13.06 -3.12 -12.57
N VAL A 168 13.32 -4.27 -11.96
CA VAL A 168 14.48 -4.43 -11.08
C VAL A 168 15.68 -4.79 -11.93
N LEU A 169 16.70 -3.93 -11.94
CA LEU A 169 17.96 -4.15 -12.67
C LEU A 169 18.95 -4.96 -11.85
N GLY A 170 18.92 -4.82 -10.53
CA GLY A 170 19.79 -5.55 -9.64
C GLY A 170 19.63 -5.12 -8.20
N ARG A 171 20.23 -5.92 -7.32
CA ARG A 171 20.27 -5.68 -5.87
C ARG A 171 21.70 -5.88 -5.38
N ILE A 172 22.08 -5.11 -4.37
CA ILE A 172 23.30 -5.30 -3.60
C ILE A 172 22.86 -5.32 -2.14
N SER A 173 23.39 -6.27 -1.37
CA SER A 173 23.08 -6.44 0.04
C SER A 173 24.36 -6.78 0.78
N GLU A 174 24.52 -6.24 1.97
CA GLU A 174 25.58 -6.70 2.89
C GLU A 174 25.20 -8.04 3.56
N GLU A 175 23.93 -8.43 3.46
CA GLU A 175 23.40 -9.63 4.08
C GLU A 175 23.78 -10.87 3.26
N LYS A 176 24.40 -11.85 3.90
CA LYS A 176 25.04 -13.01 3.25
C LYS A 176 24.08 -14.15 2.91
N LEU A 177 22.78 -13.89 2.77
CA LEU A 177 21.80 -14.94 2.44
C LEU A 177 21.92 -15.42 0.99
N ASN A 178 22.46 -14.59 0.09
CA ASN A 178 22.82 -15.00 -1.26
C ASN A 178 24.34 -15.19 -1.34
N SER A 179 24.78 -16.43 -1.52
CA SER A 179 26.19 -16.78 -1.65
C SER A 179 26.48 -17.18 -3.08
N GLU A 180 27.33 -16.42 -3.77
CA GLU A 180 27.75 -16.74 -5.14
C GLU A 180 28.49 -18.08 -5.19
N GLU A 181 29.27 -18.40 -4.16
CA GLU A 181 29.99 -19.68 -4.06
C GLU A 181 29.03 -20.87 -3.97
N ASP A 182 27.98 -20.76 -3.14
CA ASP A 182 27.03 -21.87 -2.93
C ASP A 182 26.08 -22.06 -4.11
N ALA A 183 25.82 -20.99 -4.87
CA ALA A 183 25.01 -21.02 -6.09
C ALA A 183 25.83 -21.32 -7.35
N SER A 184 27.16 -21.33 -7.25
CA SER A 184 28.06 -21.52 -8.38
C SER A 184 27.97 -22.94 -8.93
N MET A 185 27.95 -23.05 -10.25
CA MET A 185 28.12 -24.33 -10.96
C MET A 185 29.59 -24.58 -11.33
N ASP A 186 30.45 -23.59 -11.13
CA ASP A 186 31.89 -23.67 -11.45
C ASP A 186 32.70 -24.30 -10.30
N SER A 187 32.17 -24.29 -9.07
CA SER A 187 32.78 -24.91 -7.88
C SER A 187 31.76 -25.62 -7.01
N LEU A 188 32.06 -26.85 -6.60
CA LEU A 188 31.23 -27.67 -5.68
C LEU A 188 31.81 -27.72 -4.26
N THR A 189 32.53 -26.68 -3.83
CA THR A 189 33.25 -26.66 -2.55
C THR A 189 32.32 -26.77 -1.35
N ASN A 190 31.16 -26.12 -1.41
CA ASN A 190 30.21 -26.01 -0.29
C ASN A 190 28.91 -26.81 -0.50
N PHE A 191 28.80 -27.57 -1.60
CA PHE A 191 27.61 -28.34 -1.93
C PHE A 191 27.94 -29.79 -2.30
N ASP A 192 27.53 -30.73 -1.45
CA ASP A 192 27.60 -32.15 -1.79
C ASP A 192 26.31 -32.61 -2.49
N SER A 193 26.42 -32.81 -3.80
CA SER A 193 25.34 -33.35 -4.61
C SER A 193 24.80 -34.70 -4.13
N SER A 194 25.59 -35.50 -3.40
CA SER A 194 25.17 -36.82 -2.91
C SER A 194 24.01 -36.72 -1.89
N GLU A 195 23.96 -35.65 -1.10
CA GLU A 195 22.94 -35.43 -0.07
C GLU A 195 21.54 -35.18 -0.65
N THR A 196 21.46 -34.71 -1.91
CA THR A 196 20.20 -34.44 -2.61
C THR A 196 19.31 -35.66 -2.76
N SER A 197 19.91 -36.85 -2.92
CA SER A 197 19.18 -38.08 -3.18
C SER A 197 18.27 -38.48 -2.01
N GLY A 198 18.79 -38.31 -0.78
CA GLY A 198 18.03 -38.55 0.44
C GLY A 198 16.90 -37.54 0.62
N PHE A 199 17.19 -36.25 0.41
CA PHE A 199 16.21 -35.17 0.49
C PHE A 199 15.04 -35.38 -0.50
N ILE A 200 15.34 -35.63 -1.77
CA ILE A 200 14.32 -35.88 -2.81
C ILE A 200 13.47 -37.09 -2.44
N THR A 201 14.10 -38.17 -1.95
CA THR A 201 13.40 -39.40 -1.58
C THR A 201 12.38 -39.13 -0.47
N ILE A 202 12.79 -38.47 0.61
CA ILE A 202 11.91 -38.14 1.74
C ILE A 202 10.79 -37.19 1.30
N TYR A 203 11.11 -36.13 0.55
CA TYR A 203 10.12 -35.14 0.13
C TYR A 203 9.09 -35.72 -0.85
N ALA A 204 9.51 -36.68 -1.68
CA ALA A 204 8.64 -37.38 -2.63
C ALA A 204 7.70 -38.41 -1.98
N LEU A 205 7.96 -38.89 -0.76
CA LEU A 205 7.14 -39.93 -0.11
C LEU A 205 5.66 -39.54 -0.05
N ARG A 206 5.35 -38.31 0.36
CA ARG A 206 3.96 -37.83 0.45
C ARG A 206 3.29 -37.76 -0.92
N LEU A 207 4.04 -37.38 -1.96
CA LEU A 207 3.53 -37.27 -3.32
C LEU A 207 3.26 -38.64 -3.93
N LYS A 208 4.19 -39.59 -3.72
CA LYS A 208 4.02 -41.00 -4.14
C LYS A 208 2.77 -41.60 -3.50
N LYS A 209 2.59 -41.44 -2.17
CA LYS A 209 1.41 -41.94 -1.45
C LYS A 209 0.11 -41.32 -1.95
N ALA A 210 0.10 -40.00 -2.18
CA ALA A 210 -1.06 -39.31 -2.73
C ALA A 210 -1.39 -39.79 -4.16
N SER A 211 -0.38 -40.02 -4.99
CA SER A 211 -0.55 -40.57 -6.33
C SER A 211 -1.16 -41.97 -6.29
N THR A 212 -0.64 -42.87 -5.43
CA THR A 212 -1.18 -44.22 -5.26
C THR A 212 -2.66 -44.17 -4.86
N TYR A 213 -3.02 -43.35 -3.87
CA TYR A 213 -4.41 -43.17 -3.44
C TYR A 213 -5.33 -42.68 -4.57
N ARG A 214 -4.88 -41.71 -5.37
CA ARG A 214 -5.66 -41.19 -6.52
C ARG A 214 -5.85 -42.26 -7.61
N THR A 215 -4.79 -43.01 -7.90
CA THR A 215 -4.86 -44.13 -8.85
C THR A 215 -5.82 -45.22 -8.37
N GLU A 216 -5.76 -45.58 -7.08
CA GLU A 216 -6.68 -46.54 -6.46
C GLU A 216 -8.14 -46.04 -6.46
N ALA A 217 -8.34 -44.73 -6.31
CA ALA A 217 -9.64 -44.08 -6.40
C ALA A 217 -10.13 -43.87 -7.86
N GLY A 218 -9.38 -44.30 -8.87
CA GLY A 218 -9.73 -44.13 -10.29
C GLY A 218 -9.64 -42.68 -10.81
N ILE A 219 -9.01 -41.78 -10.06
CA ILE A 219 -8.85 -40.37 -10.41
C ILE A 219 -7.61 -40.24 -11.31
N LYS A 220 -7.83 -40.03 -12.61
CA LYS A 220 -6.77 -39.74 -13.57
C LYS A 220 -6.35 -38.26 -13.48
N PHE A 221 -5.05 -38.03 -13.64
CA PHE A 221 -4.47 -36.70 -13.81
C PHE A 221 -4.74 -36.14 -15.20
#